data_AF-A0A1C5LZ95-F1
#
_entry.id   AF-A0A1C5LZ95-F1
#
_cell.length_a   1.000
_cell.length_b   1.000
_cell.length_c   1.000
_cell.angle_alpha   90.00
_cell.angle_beta   90.00
_cell.angle_gamma   90.00
#
_symmetry.space_group_name_H-M   'P 1'
#
loop_
_entity.id
_entity.type
_entity.pdbx_description
1 polymer ?
#
loop_
_entity_poly.entity_id
_entity_poly.type
_entity_poly.pdbx_seq_one_letter_code
_entity_poly.pdbx_strand_id
1 'polypeptide(L)'
;MSKFSFYGLLGNNCGVVTPYSGTFKRLQELGFSVENGIPTLRGYAKISDLAASSKPQYERYQRELKKDHVKDIARFLDNCKDEAKFLPEVVLSVNDSKKAILKSYDHKGFSSVSETAKGAIKNIGYYCLEVEDETLTRVDGNHRLEAGKDKDYYIPFSIVLWNINVENPDNIVLEISDDDNTESEAFLFYILNNTARKLEAEENFKGLVKSKKWESDELVLINKHLPLLKHYYDKFDANPLLNKQYLDSPLSQICEILEEINSEDIDETQFDMLLVDSFKILAQTERFGYIKEEFSDIFFQLAFYVRYKSTDLTEACKMMGLIDKWLEKYKYTGAIFTKASKILDVAYKHITVSPKYIFMAMEYKSEEIVRDYNGALQRAVTTLNNMGANVELIAHPIMTGEGKSINITADIYEKIENCSVFLADTTEANPNVMYELGIAYNKKKPIIMVREKSKKIKVPSDIISEYYYSFGSMSELEDLFVKHIRKIMESDYGIVYPG
;
A
#
# COMPACT_ATOMS: atom_id res chain seq x y z
N MET A 1 -14.61 36.84 23.95
CA MET A 1 -13.46 35.95 23.73
C MET A 1 -13.24 35.19 25.01
N SER A 2 -13.23 33.86 24.93
CA SER A 2 -12.90 33.03 26.07
C SER A 2 -11.42 33.20 26.36
N LYS A 3 -11.05 33.12 27.63
CA LYS A 3 -9.64 33.13 28.07
C LYS A 3 -9.32 31.77 28.64
N PHE A 4 -8.20 31.20 28.19
CA PHE A 4 -7.68 29.93 28.67
C PHE A 4 -6.41 30.18 29.48
N SER A 5 -6.19 29.37 30.51
CA SER A 5 -5.01 29.44 31.36
C SER A 5 -4.33 28.08 31.42
N PHE A 6 -3.11 28.00 30.90
CA PHE A 6 -2.31 26.78 30.87
C PHE A 6 -1.18 26.88 31.88
N TYR A 7 -1.18 26.01 32.88
CA TYR A 7 -0.17 25.98 33.92
C TYR A 7 0.85 24.88 33.63
N GLY A 8 2.14 25.21 33.74
CA GLY A 8 3.19 24.27 33.38
C GLY A 8 4.58 24.70 33.84
N LEU A 9 5.53 23.81 33.60
CA LEU A 9 6.95 24.06 33.80
C LEU A 9 7.52 24.70 32.55
N LEU A 10 8.14 25.86 32.71
CA LEU A 10 8.87 26.55 31.65
C LEU A 10 10.32 26.07 31.63
N GLY A 11 10.78 25.61 30.47
CA GLY A 11 12.17 25.24 30.26
C GLY A 11 12.56 25.32 28.79
N ASN A 12 13.81 25.04 28.49
CA ASN A 12 14.33 24.99 27.13
C ASN A 12 14.35 23.55 26.62
N ASN A 13 13.72 23.30 25.48
CA ASN A 13 13.74 22.01 24.80
C ASN A 13 15.10 21.85 24.09
N CYS A 14 16.01 21.08 24.70
CA CYS A 14 17.45 21.04 24.44
C CYS A 14 18.18 22.34 24.88
N GLY A 15 19.52 22.31 24.91
CA GLY A 15 20.34 23.48 25.21
C GLY A 15 21.64 23.13 25.94
N VAL A 16 22.44 24.16 26.22
CA VAL A 16 23.72 24.05 26.92
C VAL A 16 23.53 24.42 28.38
N VAL A 17 23.95 23.53 29.28
CA VAL A 17 23.95 23.79 30.72
C VAL A 17 25.05 24.81 31.04
N THR A 18 24.65 25.99 31.50
CA THR A 18 25.58 27.06 31.92
C THR A 18 25.46 27.30 33.41
N PRO A 19 26.58 27.43 34.16
CA PRO A 19 26.52 27.81 35.56
C PRO A 19 25.87 29.18 35.71
N TYR A 20 24.94 29.29 36.67
CA TYR A 20 24.29 30.57 36.93
C TYR A 20 25.30 31.59 37.49
N SER A 21 25.38 32.79 36.89
CA SER A 21 26.37 33.83 37.22
C SER A 21 25.78 35.18 37.66
N GLY A 22 24.49 35.23 37.98
CA GLY A 22 23.77 36.46 38.38
C GLY A 22 24.04 36.95 39.81
N THR A 23 23.82 38.25 40.06
CA THR A 23 24.00 38.93 41.36
C THR A 23 22.93 38.58 42.39
N PHE A 24 21.78 38.07 41.95
CA PHE A 24 20.70 37.60 42.81
C PHE A 24 20.83 36.09 43.05
N LYS A 25 21.82 35.67 43.84
CA LYS A 25 21.91 34.30 44.34
C LYS A 25 20.71 34.02 45.26
N ARG A 26 19.73 33.24 44.81
CA ARG A 26 18.62 32.78 45.65
C ARG A 26 19.12 31.68 46.61
N LEU A 27 18.63 31.68 47.85
CA LEU A 27 19.06 30.77 48.94
C LEU A 27 18.91 29.25 48.65
N GLN A 28 18.33 28.84 47.53
CA GLN A 28 18.14 27.44 47.09
C GLN A 28 18.21 27.28 45.54
N GLU A 29 19.15 27.96 44.90
CA GLU A 29 19.26 28.03 43.42
C GLU A 29 19.46 26.68 42.71
N LEU A 30 18.78 26.49 41.57
CA LEU A 30 19.28 25.62 40.52
C LEU A 30 20.64 26.20 40.09
N GLY A 31 21.75 25.50 40.35
CA GLY A 31 23.10 26.01 40.09
C GLY A 31 23.45 26.21 38.61
N PHE A 32 22.48 26.11 37.71
CA PHE A 32 22.64 26.19 36.27
C PHE A 32 21.38 26.72 35.58
N SER A 33 21.58 27.36 34.43
CA SER A 33 20.57 27.64 33.40
C SER A 33 20.79 26.74 32.18
N VAL A 34 19.77 26.58 31.37
CA VAL A 34 19.90 25.94 30.05
C VAL A 34 19.77 27.05 29.00
N GLU A 35 20.82 27.29 28.23
CA GLU A 35 20.86 28.30 27.15
C GLU A 35 20.70 27.65 25.76
N ASN A 36 20.36 28.44 24.74
CA ASN A 36 20.34 28.03 23.33
C ASN A 36 19.35 26.92 22.95
N GLY A 37 18.24 26.79 23.70
CA GLY A 37 17.15 25.87 23.38
C GLY A 37 15.85 26.60 23.05
N ILE A 38 14.83 25.83 22.64
CA ILE A 38 13.51 26.39 22.32
C ILE A 38 12.69 26.52 23.60
N PRO A 39 12.29 27.74 24.02
CA PRO A 39 11.49 27.92 25.23
C PRO A 39 10.13 27.25 25.09
N THR A 40 9.80 26.42 26.07
CA THR A 40 8.64 25.53 26.01
C THR A 40 7.98 25.44 27.38
N LEU A 41 6.67 25.67 27.42
CA LEU A 41 5.83 25.40 28.59
C LEU A 41 5.26 23.99 28.49
N ARG A 42 5.58 23.12 29.46
CA ARG A 42 5.06 21.74 29.51
C ARG A 42 4.13 21.53 30.69
N GLY A 43 3.00 20.87 30.47
CA GLY A 43 2.00 20.65 31.52
C GLY A 43 0.89 19.70 31.10
N TYR A 44 -0.22 19.75 31.84
CA TYR A 44 -1.44 18.99 31.54
C TYR A 44 -2.64 19.94 31.48
N ALA A 45 -3.50 19.76 30.49
CA ALA A 45 -4.73 20.56 30.35
C ALA A 45 -5.84 19.73 29.72
N LYS A 46 -7.08 20.21 29.84
CA LYS A 46 -8.22 19.60 29.17
C LYS A 46 -8.01 19.66 27.66
N ILE A 47 -8.23 18.53 27.00
CA ILE A 47 -8.11 18.42 25.55
C ILE A 47 -9.11 19.34 24.83
N SER A 48 -10.30 19.57 25.42
CA SER A 48 -11.29 20.54 24.94
C SER A 48 -10.76 21.97 24.94
N ASP A 49 -10.05 22.37 26.00
CA ASP A 49 -9.51 23.71 26.16
C ASP A 49 -8.35 23.93 25.18
N LEU A 50 -7.46 22.94 25.05
CA LEU A 50 -6.38 22.95 24.07
C LEU A 50 -6.91 22.98 22.63
N ALA A 51 -8.00 22.27 22.35
CA ALA A 51 -8.64 22.26 21.04
C ALA A 51 -9.30 23.61 20.72
N ALA A 52 -9.98 24.23 21.69
CA ALA A 52 -10.66 25.52 21.55
C ALA A 52 -9.68 26.70 21.44
N SER A 53 -8.55 26.65 22.15
CA SER A 53 -7.53 27.70 22.11
C SER A 53 -6.58 27.61 20.92
N SER A 54 -6.69 26.57 20.07
CA SER A 54 -5.72 26.30 19.00
C SER A 54 -6.33 26.00 17.63
N LYS A 55 -5.62 26.39 16.57
CA LYS A 55 -5.99 26.11 15.17
C LYS A 55 -4.91 25.37 14.38
N PRO A 56 -5.29 24.46 13.48
CA PRO A 56 -4.37 23.85 12.51
C PRO A 56 -3.98 24.82 11.38
N GLN A 57 -2.80 24.62 10.80
CA GLN A 57 -2.27 25.40 9.68
C GLN A 57 -2.23 24.56 8.38
N TYR A 58 -3.41 24.15 7.88
CA TYR A 58 -3.54 23.24 6.73
C TYR A 58 -2.94 23.80 5.44
N GLU A 59 -3.08 25.12 5.23
CA GLU A 59 -2.56 25.80 4.04
C GLU A 59 -1.03 25.95 4.04
N ARG A 60 -0.36 25.60 5.15
CA ARG A 60 1.07 25.81 5.35
C ARG A 60 1.82 24.47 5.48
N TYR A 61 1.74 23.82 6.63
CA TYR A 61 2.53 22.61 6.93
C TYR A 61 1.71 21.44 7.49
N GLN A 62 0.52 21.68 8.05
CA GLN A 62 -0.30 20.61 8.63
C GLN A 62 -1.00 19.79 7.55
N ARG A 63 -1.12 18.48 7.79
CA ARG A 63 -1.90 17.59 6.92
C ARG A 63 -3.38 17.66 7.24
N GLU A 64 -4.21 17.48 6.22
CA GLU A 64 -5.66 17.35 6.34
C GLU A 64 -6.08 16.24 7.32
N LEU A 65 -7.27 16.42 7.92
CA LEU A 65 -7.82 15.44 8.83
C LEU A 65 -8.20 14.15 8.10
N LYS A 66 -7.78 13.02 8.67
CA LYS A 66 -8.22 11.70 8.23
C LYS A 66 -9.38 11.29 9.12
N LYS A 67 -10.60 11.38 8.58
CA LYS A 67 -11.84 11.19 9.36
C LYS A 67 -11.87 9.85 10.10
N ASP A 68 -11.44 8.77 9.45
CA ASP A 68 -11.43 7.44 10.08
C ASP A 68 -10.43 7.37 11.24
N HIS A 69 -9.24 7.93 11.07
CA HIS A 69 -8.25 8.01 12.14
C HIS A 69 -8.73 8.83 13.35
N VAL A 70 -9.45 9.93 13.13
CA VAL A 70 -10.06 10.73 14.22
C VAL A 70 -11.10 9.89 14.96
N LYS A 71 -11.94 9.13 14.24
CA LYS A 71 -12.91 8.21 14.86
C LYS A 71 -12.24 7.11 15.66
N ASP A 72 -11.13 6.55 15.18
CA ASP A 72 -10.38 5.51 15.88
C ASP A 72 -9.82 6.04 17.21
N ILE A 73 -9.22 7.24 17.21
CA ILE A 73 -8.73 7.88 18.44
C ILE A 73 -9.91 8.17 19.39
N ALA A 74 -11.04 8.66 18.88
CA ALA A 74 -12.21 8.92 19.70
C ALA A 74 -12.72 7.63 20.37
N ARG A 75 -12.84 6.54 19.60
CA ARG A 75 -13.23 5.21 20.09
C ARG A 75 -12.25 4.68 21.14
N PHE A 76 -10.95 4.84 20.92
CA PHE A 76 -9.91 4.48 21.89
C PHE A 76 -10.12 5.23 23.22
N LEU A 77 -10.38 6.54 23.17
CA LEU A 77 -10.60 7.34 24.37
C LEU A 77 -11.87 6.94 25.15
N ASP A 78 -12.92 6.51 24.45
CA ASP A 78 -14.18 6.10 25.09
C ASP A 78 -14.13 4.68 25.66
N ASN A 79 -13.47 3.76 24.96
CA ASN A 79 -13.64 2.32 25.20
C ASN A 79 -12.38 1.62 25.75
N CYS A 80 -11.20 2.24 25.70
CA CYS A 80 -9.99 1.63 26.28
C CYS A 80 -10.07 1.62 27.82
N LYS A 81 -9.39 0.68 28.47
CA LYS A 81 -9.27 0.65 29.94
C LYS A 81 -8.42 1.81 30.45
N ASP A 82 -8.74 2.32 31.63
CA ASP A 82 -8.07 3.51 32.17
C ASP A 82 -6.56 3.32 32.35
N GLU A 83 -6.09 2.13 32.72
CA GLU A 83 -4.66 1.85 32.88
C GLU A 83 -3.89 1.83 31.55
N ALA A 84 -4.59 1.73 30.42
CA ALA A 84 -4.04 1.69 29.07
C ALA A 84 -4.21 3.02 28.30
N LYS A 85 -4.92 4.01 28.87
CA LYS A 85 -5.12 5.33 28.26
C LYS A 85 -3.86 6.17 28.36
N PHE A 86 -3.02 6.06 27.33
CA PHE A 86 -1.85 6.91 27.16
C PHE A 86 -1.95 7.70 25.86
N LEU A 87 -2.07 9.01 25.95
CA LEU A 87 -1.98 9.90 24.80
C LEU A 87 -0.62 10.57 24.76
N PRO A 88 0.09 10.52 23.60
CA PRO A 88 1.29 11.31 23.40
C PRO A 88 1.02 12.80 23.59
N GLU A 89 2.05 13.50 24.07
CA GLU A 89 2.07 14.95 24.20
C GLU A 89 1.63 15.63 22.88
N VAL A 90 0.80 16.67 23.00
CA VAL A 90 0.50 17.55 21.87
C VAL A 90 1.46 18.72 21.86
N VAL A 91 1.94 19.09 20.68
CA VAL A 91 2.86 20.22 20.52
C VAL A 91 2.10 21.37 19.88
N LEU A 92 2.00 22.48 20.61
CA LEU A 92 1.38 23.71 20.19
C LEU A 92 2.41 24.82 20.14
N SER A 93 2.06 25.94 19.53
CA SER A 93 2.90 27.12 19.54
C SER A 93 2.08 28.40 19.66
N VAL A 94 2.64 29.44 20.28
CA VAL A 94 2.02 30.76 20.33
C VAL A 94 2.25 31.46 18.99
N ASN A 95 1.17 31.75 18.28
CA ASN A 95 1.22 32.40 16.97
C ASN A 95 1.15 33.94 17.04
N ASP A 96 0.57 34.48 18.11
CA ASP A 96 0.32 35.90 18.30
C ASP A 96 0.68 36.26 19.75
N SER A 97 1.89 36.79 19.95
CA SER A 97 2.38 37.18 21.28
C SER A 97 1.59 38.34 21.88
N LYS A 98 0.80 39.09 21.09
CA LYS A 98 -0.07 40.17 21.61
C LYS A 98 -1.29 39.62 22.36
N LYS A 99 -1.66 38.36 22.10
CA LYS A 99 -2.80 37.67 22.71
C LYS A 99 -2.41 36.62 23.74
N ALA A 100 -1.14 36.55 24.08
CA ALA A 100 -0.59 35.58 25.02
C ALA A 100 0.15 36.32 26.15
N ILE A 101 -0.11 35.94 27.39
CA ILE A 101 0.56 36.52 28.56
C ILE A 101 1.11 35.39 29.41
N LEU A 102 2.43 35.35 29.55
CA LEU A 102 3.10 34.42 30.45
C LEU A 102 3.33 35.10 31.81
N LYS A 103 2.96 34.43 32.90
CA LYS A 103 3.12 34.94 34.26
C LYS A 103 3.74 33.88 35.15
N SER A 104 4.66 34.29 36.03
CA SER A 104 5.11 33.40 37.10
C SER A 104 3.93 33.03 37.98
N TYR A 105 3.87 31.77 38.41
CA TYR A 105 2.75 31.32 39.23
C TYR A 105 2.81 31.96 40.63
N ASP A 106 1.86 32.87 40.90
CA ASP A 106 1.72 33.55 42.19
C ASP A 106 0.38 33.20 42.85
N HIS A 107 0.40 32.17 43.71
CA HIS A 107 -0.77 31.74 44.47
C HIS A 107 -0.86 32.49 45.81
N LYS A 108 -2.06 32.95 46.20
CA LYS A 108 -2.27 33.67 47.48
C LYS A 108 -1.76 32.91 48.70
N GLY A 109 -1.81 31.57 48.67
CA GLY A 109 -1.26 30.70 49.72
C GLY A 109 0.26 30.77 49.88
N PHE A 110 0.99 31.37 48.95
CA PHE A 110 2.42 31.62 49.06
C PHE A 110 2.75 32.84 49.92
N SER A 111 1.80 33.73 50.20
CA SER A 111 2.02 34.90 51.06
C SER A 111 2.53 34.54 52.47
N SER A 112 2.14 33.38 53.00
CA SER A 112 2.52 32.84 54.31
C SER A 112 3.75 31.92 54.32
N VAL A 113 4.37 31.70 53.16
CA VAL A 113 5.54 30.81 53.01
C VAL A 113 6.83 31.59 53.28
N SER A 114 7.86 30.94 53.85
CA SER A 114 9.16 31.59 54.08
C SER A 114 9.80 32.04 52.76
N GLU A 115 10.62 33.10 52.79
CA GLU A 115 11.34 33.58 51.59
C GLU A 115 12.20 32.48 50.95
N THR A 116 12.74 31.58 51.76
CA THR A 116 13.47 30.40 51.31
C THR A 116 12.60 29.45 50.48
N ALA A 117 11.40 29.10 50.96
CA ALA A 117 10.50 28.20 50.25
C ALA A 117 9.83 28.87 49.04
N LYS A 118 9.57 30.18 49.09
CA LYS A 118 9.19 30.97 47.89
C LYS A 118 10.28 30.93 46.83
N GLY A 119 11.55 31.08 47.23
CA GLY A 119 12.70 30.94 46.34
C GLY A 119 12.76 29.56 45.67
N ALA A 120 12.54 28.49 46.45
CA ALA A 120 12.48 27.12 45.94
C ALA A 120 11.40 26.93 44.87
N ILE A 121 10.18 27.43 45.14
CA ILE A 121 9.03 27.33 44.23
C ILE A 121 9.29 28.11 42.95
N LYS A 122 9.84 29.33 43.04
CA LYS A 122 10.21 30.09 41.84
C LYS A 122 11.27 29.37 40.99
N ASN A 123 12.16 28.59 41.62
CA ASN A 123 13.18 27.83 40.91
C ASN A 123 12.64 26.59 40.17
N ILE A 124 11.42 26.13 40.50
CA ILE A 124 10.73 25.09 39.72
C ILE A 124 10.38 25.60 38.32
N GLY A 125 10.27 26.91 38.12
CA GLY A 125 9.90 27.50 36.84
C GLY A 125 8.45 27.19 36.48
N TYR A 126 7.54 27.27 37.46
CA TYR A 126 6.11 27.05 37.23
C TYR A 126 5.42 28.35 36.80
N TYR A 127 4.83 28.35 35.61
CA TYR A 127 4.20 29.51 34.98
C TYR A 127 2.76 29.24 34.56
N CYS A 128 2.00 30.31 34.41
CA CYS A 128 0.68 30.33 33.77
C CYS A 128 0.79 31.08 32.44
N LEU A 129 0.37 30.45 31.35
CA LEU A 129 0.16 31.09 30.06
C LEU A 129 -1.34 31.36 29.88
N GLU A 130 -1.71 32.64 29.86
CA GLU A 130 -3.05 33.08 29.52
C GLU A 130 -3.14 33.37 28.02
N VAL A 131 -4.12 32.79 27.33
CA VAL A 131 -4.35 33.01 25.89
C VAL A 131 -5.83 33.23 25.57
N GLU A 132 -6.09 33.89 24.44
CA GLU A 132 -7.43 34.00 23.85
C GLU A 132 -7.72 32.87 22.85
N ASP A 133 -8.97 32.77 22.41
CA ASP A 133 -9.41 31.84 21.35
C ASP A 133 -8.46 31.89 20.12
N GLU A 134 -8.11 30.72 19.57
CA GLU A 134 -7.28 30.54 18.36
C GLU A 134 -5.88 31.16 18.36
N THR A 135 -5.38 31.56 19.53
CA THR A 135 -4.03 32.13 19.71
C THR A 135 -2.91 31.09 19.59
N LEU A 136 -3.24 29.80 19.70
CA LEU A 136 -2.27 28.73 19.54
C LEU A 136 -2.35 28.10 18.13
N THR A 137 -1.20 27.72 17.57
CA THR A 137 -1.08 26.89 16.38
C THR A 137 -0.83 25.44 16.78
N ARG A 138 -1.45 24.50 16.05
CA ARG A 138 -1.21 23.06 16.24
C ARG A 138 0.03 22.65 15.45
N VAL A 139 1.13 22.37 16.14
CA VAL A 139 2.36 21.86 15.52
C VAL A 139 2.31 20.34 15.40
N ASP A 140 1.97 19.61 16.47
CA ASP A 140 1.70 18.16 16.42
C ASP A 140 0.49 17.78 17.29
N GLY A 141 -0.21 16.71 16.88
CA GLY A 141 -1.37 16.18 17.59
C GLY A 141 -2.72 16.69 17.13
N ASN A 142 -2.82 17.24 15.92
CA ASN A 142 -4.07 17.76 15.36
C ASN A 142 -5.23 16.76 15.40
N HIS A 143 -5.02 15.51 14.96
CA HIS A 143 -6.05 14.46 15.02
C HIS A 143 -6.45 14.09 16.45
N ARG A 144 -5.52 14.19 17.42
CA ARG A 144 -5.80 13.92 18.85
C ARG A 144 -6.71 15.01 19.42
N LEU A 145 -6.36 16.28 19.21
CA LEU A 145 -7.17 17.42 19.64
C LEU A 145 -8.57 17.39 19.02
N GLU A 146 -8.66 17.06 17.72
CA GLU A 146 -9.96 16.94 17.05
C GLU A 146 -10.81 15.80 17.62
N ALA A 147 -10.20 14.64 17.90
CA ALA A 147 -10.91 13.47 18.44
C ALA A 147 -11.42 13.67 19.88
N GLY A 148 -10.77 14.55 20.65
CA GLY A 148 -11.11 14.82 22.04
C GLY A 148 -11.75 16.18 22.30
N LYS A 149 -12.02 17.02 21.30
CA LYS A 149 -12.49 18.40 21.50
C LYS A 149 -13.73 18.55 22.39
N ASP A 150 -14.59 17.52 22.42
CA ASP A 150 -15.82 17.48 23.20
C ASP A 150 -15.69 16.64 24.48
N LYS A 151 -14.46 16.27 24.88
CA LYS A 151 -14.18 15.38 26.00
C LYS A 151 -13.47 16.10 27.14
N ASP A 152 -13.84 15.76 28.38
CA ASP A 152 -13.18 16.26 29.58
C ASP A 152 -12.00 15.36 29.98
N TYR A 153 -10.99 15.29 29.11
CA TYR A 153 -9.76 14.52 29.33
C TYR A 153 -8.54 15.42 29.49
N TYR A 154 -7.72 15.16 30.50
CA TYR A 154 -6.43 15.82 30.64
C TYR A 154 -5.36 15.11 29.82
N ILE A 155 -4.64 15.86 29.00
CA ILE A 155 -3.52 15.35 28.19
C ILE A 155 -2.26 16.17 28.44
N PRO A 156 -1.07 15.56 28.28
CA PRO A 156 0.17 16.31 28.31
C PRO A 156 0.23 17.27 27.10
N PHE A 157 0.72 18.49 27.35
CA PHE A 157 0.98 19.48 26.31
C PHE A 157 2.41 20.02 26.40
N SER A 158 2.88 20.49 25.25
CA SER A 158 4.08 21.31 25.08
C SER A 158 3.70 22.52 24.24
N ILE A 159 3.75 23.72 24.83
CA ILE A 159 3.48 24.97 24.12
C ILE A 159 4.82 25.68 23.90
N VAL A 160 5.21 25.79 22.63
CA VAL A 160 6.41 26.52 22.20
C VAL A 160 6.14 28.02 22.24
N LEU A 161 7.06 28.72 22.89
CA LEU A 161 7.00 30.15 23.11
C LEU A 161 8.15 30.79 22.33
N TRP A 162 7.80 31.42 21.21
CA TRP A 162 8.77 32.16 20.41
C TRP A 162 9.04 33.53 21.04
N ASN A 163 10.28 34.03 20.87
CA ASN A 163 10.68 35.39 21.26
C ASN A 163 10.39 35.72 22.74
N ILE A 164 10.75 34.80 23.66
CA ILE A 164 10.70 35.11 25.09
C ILE A 164 11.89 36.00 25.46
N ASN A 165 11.62 37.14 26.12
CA ASN A 165 12.65 37.86 26.86
C ASN A 165 12.70 37.38 28.33
N VAL A 166 13.80 36.75 28.70
CA VAL A 166 14.02 36.17 30.05
C VAL A 166 14.85 37.10 30.95
N GLU A 167 15.03 38.38 30.59
CA GLU A 167 15.83 39.32 31.38
C GLU A 167 15.31 39.50 32.83
N ASN A 168 14.01 39.25 33.08
CA ASN A 168 13.44 39.25 34.42
C ASN A 168 12.61 37.98 34.69
N PRO A 169 13.08 37.04 35.53
CA PRO A 169 12.36 35.80 35.83
C PRO A 169 11.05 36.01 36.62
N ASP A 170 10.82 37.20 37.18
CA ASP A 170 9.56 37.53 37.85
C ASP A 170 8.50 38.10 36.88
N ASN A 171 8.90 38.63 35.72
CA ASN A 171 8.04 39.18 34.66
C ASN A 171 8.57 38.81 33.27
N ILE A 172 8.43 37.54 32.91
CA ILE A 172 8.75 37.08 31.55
C ILE A 172 7.64 37.58 30.62
N VAL A 173 7.98 38.50 29.72
CA VAL A 173 7.06 39.01 28.69
C VAL A 173 7.41 38.36 27.36
N LEU A 174 6.40 37.90 26.62
CA LEU A 174 6.60 37.53 25.23
C LEU A 174 6.88 38.81 24.45
N GLU A 175 8.03 38.91 23.80
CA GLU A 175 8.33 40.09 22.98
C GLU A 175 7.27 40.18 21.88
N ILE A 176 6.68 41.37 21.76
CA ILE A 176 5.74 41.64 20.70
C ILE A 176 6.55 41.71 19.41
N SER A 177 6.36 40.72 18.55
CA SER A 177 6.94 40.66 17.21
C SER A 177 5.82 40.77 16.18
N ASP A 178 6.10 41.45 15.07
CA ASP A 178 5.23 41.46 13.90
C ASP A 178 5.58 40.32 12.92
N ASP A 179 6.70 39.63 13.13
CA ASP A 179 7.11 38.47 12.33
C ASP A 179 6.33 37.21 12.79
N ASP A 180 5.77 36.48 11.82
CA ASP A 180 5.13 35.20 12.11
C ASP A 180 6.16 34.06 12.25
N ASN A 181 5.87 33.07 13.09
CA ASN A 181 6.82 31.99 13.39
C ASN A 181 6.68 30.78 12.46
N THR A 182 6.13 30.98 11.27
CA THR A 182 5.68 29.90 10.39
C THR A 182 6.79 28.98 9.92
N GLU A 183 7.92 29.56 9.51
CA GLU A 183 9.06 28.77 9.04
C GLU A 183 9.62 27.90 10.16
N SER A 184 9.73 28.46 11.37
CA SER A 184 10.14 27.75 12.58
C SER A 184 9.16 26.64 12.97
N GLU A 185 7.85 26.89 12.88
CA GLU A 185 6.80 25.88 13.08
C GLU A 185 6.88 24.75 12.04
N ALA A 186 7.09 25.08 10.76
CA ALA A 186 7.21 24.10 9.69
C ALA A 186 8.45 23.22 9.87
N PHE A 187 9.57 23.81 10.29
CA PHE A 187 10.79 23.08 10.62
C PHE A 187 10.59 22.16 11.84
N LEU A 188 9.93 22.65 12.89
CA LEU A 188 9.60 21.83 14.06
C LEU A 188 8.66 20.68 13.70
N PHE A 189 7.64 20.93 12.89
CA PHE A 189 6.75 19.90 12.35
C PHE A 189 7.53 18.85 11.56
N TYR A 190 8.45 19.26 10.69
CA TYR A 190 9.32 18.36 9.94
C TYR A 190 10.14 17.47 10.89
N ILE A 191 10.80 18.04 11.90
CA ILE A 191 11.60 17.29 12.87
C ILE A 191 10.73 16.26 13.59
N LEU A 192 9.60 16.68 14.16
CA LEU A 192 8.74 15.80 14.95
C LEU A 192 8.21 14.60 14.15
N ASN A 193 8.08 14.75 12.83
CA ASN A 193 7.51 13.71 11.96
C ASN A 193 8.57 12.91 11.16
N ASN A 194 9.81 13.38 11.04
CA ASN A 194 10.82 12.74 10.18
C ASN A 194 12.10 12.30 10.89
N THR A 195 12.40 12.76 12.11
CA THR A 195 13.64 12.33 12.79
C THR A 195 13.55 10.92 13.38
N ALA A 196 12.35 10.43 13.64
CA ALA A 196 12.13 9.04 14.03
C ALA A 196 11.92 8.18 12.77
N ARG A 197 12.70 7.10 12.63
CA ARG A 197 12.42 6.07 11.62
C ARG A 197 11.03 5.50 11.91
N LYS A 198 10.14 5.53 10.91
CA LYS A 198 8.82 4.90 11.04
C LYS A 198 9.04 3.41 11.31
N LEU A 199 8.50 2.94 12.44
CA LEU A 199 8.53 1.53 12.79
C LEU A 199 7.60 0.76 11.84
N GLU A 200 8.06 -0.39 11.38
CA GLU A 200 7.23 -1.32 10.61
C GLU A 200 6.28 -2.09 11.54
N ALA A 201 5.27 -2.77 10.99
CA ALA A 201 4.32 -3.54 11.78
C ALA A 201 5.04 -4.61 12.65
N GLU A 202 6.09 -5.22 12.10
CA GLU A 202 6.98 -6.15 12.81
C GLU A 202 7.55 -5.56 14.11
N GLU A 203 7.91 -4.28 14.14
CA GLU A 203 8.47 -3.64 15.32
C GLU A 203 7.37 -3.13 16.25
N ASN A 204 6.32 -2.53 15.68
CA ASN A 204 5.20 -1.94 16.43
C ASN A 204 4.37 -2.98 17.17
N PHE A 205 4.09 -4.13 16.55
CA PHE A 205 3.09 -5.07 17.04
C PHE A 205 3.68 -6.25 17.79
N LYS A 206 4.97 -6.55 17.63
CA LYS A 206 5.63 -7.69 18.27
C LYS A 206 5.47 -7.72 19.79
N GLY A 207 5.50 -6.57 20.47
CA GLY A 207 5.26 -6.51 21.92
C GLY A 207 3.81 -6.87 22.31
N LEU A 208 2.84 -6.39 21.53
CA LEU A 208 1.41 -6.61 21.77
C LEU A 208 1.00 -8.05 21.47
N VAL A 209 1.40 -8.55 20.30
CA VAL A 209 1.12 -9.90 19.80
C VAL A 209 1.66 -10.98 20.75
N LYS A 210 2.88 -10.80 21.27
CA LYS A 210 3.53 -11.76 22.18
C LYS A 210 3.03 -11.72 23.62
N SER A 211 2.28 -10.68 23.98
CA SER A 211 1.77 -10.52 25.33
C SER A 211 0.64 -11.51 25.59
N LYS A 212 0.60 -12.05 26.81
CA LYS A 212 -0.53 -12.84 27.34
C LYS A 212 -1.56 -12.00 28.09
N LYS A 213 -1.32 -10.69 28.22
CA LYS A 213 -2.17 -9.78 29.01
C LYS A 213 -3.30 -9.13 28.21
N TRP A 214 -3.13 -9.02 26.89
CA TRP A 214 -4.05 -8.31 26.02
C TRP A 214 -5.02 -9.30 25.38
N GLU A 215 -6.32 -9.05 25.57
CA GLU A 215 -7.40 -9.83 24.96
C GLU A 215 -7.75 -9.30 23.56
N SER A 216 -8.40 -10.12 22.73
CA SER A 216 -8.69 -9.79 21.33
C SER A 216 -9.58 -8.55 21.16
N ASP A 217 -10.54 -8.33 22.06
CA ASP A 217 -11.41 -7.16 22.10
C ASP A 217 -10.66 -5.87 22.47
N GLU A 218 -9.57 -5.96 23.23
CA GLU A 218 -8.71 -4.81 23.52
C GLU A 218 -7.77 -4.49 22.35
N LEU A 219 -7.22 -5.54 21.74
CA LEU A 219 -6.32 -5.41 20.60
C LEU A 219 -7.01 -4.76 19.39
N VAL A 220 -8.28 -5.09 19.14
CA VAL A 220 -9.05 -4.51 18.03
C VAL A 220 -9.24 -2.99 18.17
N LEU A 221 -9.26 -2.47 19.41
CA LEU A 221 -9.34 -1.02 19.68
C LEU A 221 -8.03 -0.29 19.35
N ILE A 222 -6.90 -0.98 19.40
CA ILE A 222 -5.57 -0.44 19.06
C ILE A 222 -5.37 -0.50 17.54
N ASN A 223 -5.60 -1.67 16.95
CA ASN A 223 -5.56 -1.89 15.51
C ASN A 223 -6.41 -3.11 15.16
N LYS A 224 -7.31 -2.95 14.19
CA LYS A 224 -8.25 -4.00 13.77
C LYS A 224 -7.60 -5.33 13.35
N HIS A 225 -6.34 -5.33 12.94
CA HIS A 225 -5.61 -6.52 12.49
C HIS A 225 -4.84 -7.24 13.61
N LEU A 226 -4.62 -6.59 14.76
CA LEU A 226 -3.87 -7.18 15.88
C LEU A 226 -4.45 -8.52 16.38
N PRO A 227 -5.77 -8.74 16.45
CA PRO A 227 -6.32 -10.05 16.83
C PRO A 227 -5.85 -11.18 15.92
N LEU A 228 -5.89 -11.00 14.60
CA LEU A 228 -5.42 -12.01 13.64
C LEU A 228 -3.90 -12.18 13.67
N LEU A 229 -3.14 -11.11 13.88
CA LEU A 229 -1.69 -11.18 14.06
C LEU A 229 -1.32 -11.96 15.34
N LYS A 230 -2.08 -11.78 16.42
CA LYS A 230 -1.95 -12.57 17.64
C LYS A 230 -2.30 -14.04 17.42
N HIS A 231 -3.39 -14.31 16.71
CA HIS A 231 -3.79 -15.66 16.32
C HIS A 231 -2.72 -16.36 15.47
N TYR A 232 -2.13 -15.66 14.49
CA TYR A 232 -0.97 -16.15 13.73
C TYR A 232 0.19 -16.53 14.66
N TYR A 233 0.55 -15.64 15.58
CA TYR A 233 1.67 -15.86 16.48
C TYR A 233 1.45 -17.07 17.40
N ASP A 234 0.27 -17.15 18.02
CA ASP A 234 -0.04 -18.19 19.00
C ASP A 234 -0.17 -19.58 18.35
N LYS A 235 -0.67 -19.66 17.10
CA LYS A 235 -0.97 -20.93 16.43
C LYS A 235 0.05 -21.38 15.39
N PHE A 236 0.68 -20.45 14.66
CA PHE A 236 1.45 -20.76 13.45
C PHE A 236 2.92 -20.37 13.55
N ASP A 237 3.28 -19.33 14.31
CA ASP A 237 4.66 -18.83 14.29
C ASP A 237 5.68 -19.85 14.82
N ALA A 238 5.33 -20.70 15.79
CA ALA A 238 6.23 -21.76 16.23
C ALA A 238 6.15 -23.06 15.39
N ASN A 239 5.30 -23.12 14.36
CA ASN A 239 5.01 -24.35 13.64
C ASN A 239 6.14 -24.70 12.63
N PRO A 240 6.87 -25.81 12.82
CA PRO A 240 8.00 -26.18 11.97
C PRO A 240 7.58 -26.69 10.58
N LEU A 241 6.29 -26.96 10.36
CA LEU A 241 5.77 -27.45 9.08
C LEU A 241 5.50 -26.32 8.07
N LEU A 242 5.51 -25.06 8.51
CA LEU A 242 5.29 -23.92 7.63
C LEU A 242 6.60 -23.52 6.96
N ASN A 243 6.61 -23.53 5.63
CA ASN A 243 7.73 -22.98 4.88
C ASN A 243 7.70 -21.45 4.96
N LYS A 244 8.58 -20.89 5.80
CA LYS A 244 8.70 -19.44 6.01
C LYS A 244 9.73 -18.76 5.12
N GLN A 245 10.30 -19.45 4.13
CA GLN A 245 11.30 -18.90 3.22
C GLN A 245 10.86 -17.58 2.55
N TYR A 246 9.56 -17.39 2.34
CA TYR A 246 8.97 -16.19 1.73
C TYR A 246 8.17 -15.34 2.74
N LEU A 247 8.39 -15.58 4.05
CA LEU A 247 7.72 -14.91 5.15
C LEU A 247 8.75 -14.47 6.22
N ASP A 248 9.65 -13.56 5.83
CA ASP A 248 10.76 -13.09 6.66
C ASP A 248 10.33 -12.05 7.70
N SER A 249 9.27 -11.28 7.43
CA SER A 249 8.69 -10.30 8.36
C SER A 249 7.19 -10.57 8.51
N PRO A 250 6.82 -11.66 9.22
CA PRO A 250 5.45 -12.17 9.20
C PRO A 250 4.40 -11.13 9.60
N LEU A 251 4.66 -10.32 10.63
CA LEU A 251 3.68 -9.37 11.11
C LEU A 251 3.48 -8.23 10.09
N SER A 252 4.56 -7.74 9.48
CA SER A 252 4.47 -6.74 8.40
C SER A 252 3.77 -7.30 7.17
N GLN A 253 4.20 -8.44 6.65
CA GLN A 253 3.63 -9.01 5.43
C GLN A 253 2.15 -9.38 5.60
N ILE A 254 1.76 -9.93 6.76
CA ILE A 254 0.35 -10.24 7.06
C ILE A 254 -0.45 -8.94 7.25
N CYS A 255 0.09 -7.95 7.97
CA CYS A 255 -0.63 -6.68 8.17
C CYS A 255 -0.86 -5.95 6.84
N GLU A 256 0.18 -5.85 5.99
CA GLU A 256 0.09 -5.22 4.68
C GLU A 256 -0.99 -5.88 3.80
N ILE A 257 -1.05 -7.21 3.77
CA ILE A 257 -2.04 -7.88 2.93
C ILE A 257 -3.47 -7.74 3.48
N LEU A 258 -3.64 -7.76 4.80
CA LEU A 258 -4.93 -7.49 5.43
C LEU A 258 -5.40 -6.05 5.19
N GLU A 259 -4.48 -5.08 5.17
CA GLU A 259 -4.77 -3.69 4.79
C GLU A 259 -5.18 -3.58 3.31
N GLU A 260 -4.53 -4.32 2.40
CA GLU A 260 -4.88 -4.34 0.97
C GLU A 260 -6.24 -4.97 0.69
N ILE A 261 -6.65 -5.97 1.49
CA ILE A 261 -7.95 -6.61 1.33
C ILE A 261 -9.10 -5.65 1.68
N ASN A 262 -8.88 -4.71 2.61
CA ASN A 262 -9.81 -3.65 3.03
C ASN A 262 -11.26 -4.11 3.32
N SER A 263 -11.46 -5.41 3.57
CA SER A 263 -12.75 -6.00 3.96
C SER A 263 -12.90 -5.92 5.47
N GLU A 264 -14.10 -5.56 5.94
CA GLU A 264 -14.49 -5.91 7.30
C GLU A 264 -14.72 -7.44 7.33
N ASP A 265 -14.14 -8.09 8.34
CA ASP A 265 -14.38 -9.45 8.82
C ASP A 265 -13.79 -10.64 8.04
N ILE A 266 -12.45 -10.66 7.84
CA ILE A 266 -11.76 -11.96 7.84
C ILE A 266 -11.78 -12.48 9.28
N ASP A 267 -12.56 -13.51 9.56
CA ASP A 267 -12.53 -14.20 10.85
C ASP A 267 -11.32 -15.16 10.96
N GLU A 268 -11.08 -15.69 12.16
CA GLU A 268 -9.96 -16.61 12.40
C GLU A 268 -10.04 -17.89 11.54
N THR A 269 -11.23 -18.37 11.21
CA THR A 269 -11.43 -19.61 10.43
C THR A 269 -11.07 -19.37 8.96
N GLN A 270 -11.53 -18.26 8.39
CA GLN A 270 -11.17 -17.84 7.05
C GLN A 270 -9.67 -17.52 6.99
N PHE A 271 -9.13 -16.83 7.99
CA PHE A 271 -7.70 -16.54 8.08
C PHE A 271 -6.85 -17.81 8.08
N ASP A 272 -7.20 -18.81 8.90
CA ASP A 272 -6.52 -20.11 8.95
C ASP A 272 -6.48 -20.77 7.56
N MET A 273 -7.64 -20.80 6.89
CA MET A 273 -7.78 -21.41 5.57
C MET A 273 -6.88 -20.70 4.54
N LEU A 274 -6.97 -19.38 4.46
CA LEU A 274 -6.18 -18.57 3.54
C LEU A 274 -4.68 -18.72 3.81
N LEU A 275 -4.27 -18.69 5.07
CA LEU A 275 -2.88 -18.81 5.49
C LEU A 275 -2.32 -20.19 5.11
N VAL A 276 -3.01 -21.27 5.47
CA VAL A 276 -2.59 -22.64 5.16
C VAL A 276 -2.52 -22.89 3.65
N ASP A 277 -3.52 -22.43 2.90
CA ASP A 277 -3.52 -22.58 1.44
C ASP A 277 -2.41 -21.75 0.79
N SER A 278 -2.10 -20.57 1.33
CA SER A 278 -0.94 -19.77 0.89
C SER A 278 0.37 -20.55 1.07
N PHE A 279 0.58 -21.17 2.23
CA PHE A 279 1.77 -22.01 2.44
C PHE A 279 1.83 -23.23 1.50
N LYS A 280 0.69 -23.83 1.15
CA LYS A 280 0.64 -24.90 0.13
C LYS A 280 1.03 -24.39 -1.26
N ILE A 281 0.67 -23.15 -1.61
CA ILE A 281 1.11 -22.51 -2.85
C ILE A 281 2.62 -22.29 -2.84
N LEU A 282 3.15 -21.72 -1.76
CA LEU A 282 4.59 -21.46 -1.59
C LEU A 282 5.43 -22.74 -1.64
N ALA A 283 4.90 -23.86 -1.14
CA ALA A 283 5.59 -25.15 -1.11
C ALA A 283 5.72 -25.84 -2.49
N GLN A 284 5.07 -25.34 -3.55
CA GLN A 284 5.16 -25.93 -4.90
C GLN A 284 6.50 -25.58 -5.55
N THR A 285 7.54 -26.36 -5.26
CA THR A 285 8.93 -26.12 -5.69
C THR A 285 9.09 -26.01 -7.20
N GLU A 286 8.38 -26.84 -7.97
CA GLU A 286 8.49 -26.92 -9.45
C GLU A 286 7.67 -25.85 -10.19
N ARG A 287 6.91 -25.01 -9.48
CA ARG A 287 6.03 -23.99 -10.08
C ARG A 287 6.41 -22.58 -9.63
N PHE A 288 5.90 -21.58 -10.34
CA PHE A 288 6.03 -20.16 -10.01
C PHE A 288 7.49 -19.67 -10.00
N GLY A 289 8.28 -20.15 -10.96
CA GLY A 289 9.72 -19.92 -10.98
C GLY A 289 10.08 -18.45 -11.09
N TYR A 290 9.36 -17.71 -11.95
CA TYR A 290 9.63 -16.29 -12.18
C TYR A 290 9.20 -15.43 -10.98
N ILE A 291 8.04 -15.72 -10.38
CA ILE A 291 7.60 -15.04 -9.14
C ILE A 291 8.62 -15.24 -8.02
N LYS A 292 9.14 -16.46 -7.83
CA LYS A 292 10.12 -16.76 -6.78
C LYS A 292 11.44 -16.01 -6.95
N GLU A 293 11.84 -15.77 -8.20
CA GLU A 293 13.10 -15.08 -8.54
C GLU A 293 12.96 -13.56 -8.44
N GLU A 294 11.90 -12.99 -9.02
CA GLU A 294 11.77 -11.53 -9.20
C GLU A 294 10.87 -10.85 -8.16
N PHE A 295 10.09 -11.64 -7.40
CA PHE A 295 9.08 -11.17 -6.45
C PHE A 295 9.10 -11.94 -5.13
N SER A 296 10.27 -12.44 -4.68
CA SER A 296 10.42 -13.20 -3.44
C SER A 296 9.78 -12.53 -2.23
N ASP A 297 9.98 -11.20 -2.11
CA ASP A 297 9.62 -10.41 -0.92
C ASP A 297 8.10 -10.21 -0.76
N ILE A 298 7.36 -10.39 -1.85
CA ILE A 298 5.89 -10.26 -1.87
C ILE A 298 5.19 -11.56 -2.25
N PHE A 299 5.92 -12.67 -2.41
CA PHE A 299 5.35 -13.93 -2.90
C PHE A 299 4.29 -14.47 -1.93
N PHE A 300 4.52 -14.36 -0.62
CA PHE A 300 3.50 -14.71 0.38
C PHE A 300 2.25 -13.84 0.24
N GLN A 301 2.39 -12.51 0.19
CA GLN A 301 1.27 -11.58 0.06
C GLN A 301 0.48 -11.84 -1.24
N LEU A 302 1.17 -12.13 -2.35
CA LEU A 302 0.54 -12.49 -3.62
C LEU A 302 -0.24 -13.80 -3.53
N ALA A 303 0.36 -14.85 -2.96
CA ALA A 303 -0.32 -16.13 -2.76
C ALA A 303 -1.58 -15.98 -1.88
N PHE A 304 -1.47 -15.21 -0.80
CA PHE A 304 -2.60 -14.92 0.10
C PHE A 304 -3.70 -14.13 -0.61
N TYR A 305 -3.35 -13.08 -1.36
CA TYR A 305 -4.32 -12.29 -2.09
C TYR A 305 -5.04 -13.08 -3.16
N VAL A 306 -4.29 -13.84 -3.97
CA VAL A 306 -4.85 -14.66 -5.04
C VAL A 306 -5.77 -15.72 -4.45
N ARG A 307 -5.39 -16.35 -3.34
CA ARG A 307 -6.25 -17.30 -2.64
C ARG A 307 -7.52 -16.64 -2.11
N TYR A 308 -7.43 -15.43 -1.55
CA TYR A 308 -8.59 -14.65 -1.09
C TYR A 308 -9.57 -14.31 -2.22
N LYS A 309 -9.06 -14.00 -3.42
CA LYS A 309 -9.89 -13.71 -4.60
C LYS A 309 -10.39 -14.95 -5.35
N SER A 310 -9.89 -16.14 -5.00
CA SER A 310 -10.27 -17.41 -5.63
C SER A 310 -11.29 -18.17 -4.78
N THR A 311 -12.11 -18.99 -5.41
CA THR A 311 -13.08 -19.85 -4.72
C THR A 311 -12.39 -20.93 -3.90
N ASP A 312 -11.33 -21.54 -4.47
CA ASP A 312 -10.58 -22.62 -3.83
C ASP A 312 -9.07 -22.56 -4.14
N LEU A 313 -8.32 -23.46 -3.51
CA LEU A 313 -6.87 -23.61 -3.71
C LEU A 313 -6.51 -23.96 -5.16
N THR A 314 -7.35 -24.73 -5.86
CA THR A 314 -7.10 -25.20 -7.22
C THR A 314 -7.17 -24.05 -8.20
N GLU A 315 -8.21 -23.22 -8.09
CA GLU A 315 -8.35 -21.97 -8.84
C GLU A 315 -7.20 -21.01 -8.52
N ALA A 316 -6.86 -20.83 -7.24
CA ALA A 316 -5.74 -19.99 -6.84
C ALA A 316 -4.42 -20.46 -7.47
N CYS A 317 -4.15 -21.76 -7.45
CA CYS A 317 -2.94 -22.33 -8.08
C CYS A 317 -2.93 -22.17 -9.60
N LYS A 318 -4.08 -22.22 -10.27
CA LYS A 318 -4.18 -21.92 -11.71
C LYS A 318 -3.87 -20.45 -11.97
N MET A 319 -4.50 -19.55 -11.23
CA MET A 319 -4.30 -18.10 -11.36
C MET A 319 -2.85 -17.70 -11.09
N MET A 320 -2.22 -18.23 -10.03
CA MET A 320 -0.79 -18.03 -9.76
C MET A 320 0.09 -18.46 -10.93
N GLY A 321 -0.25 -19.56 -11.61
CA GLY A 321 0.50 -20.04 -12.76
C GLY A 321 0.35 -19.15 -13.99
N LEU A 322 -0.83 -18.55 -14.19
CA LEU A 322 -1.06 -17.58 -15.25
C LEU A 322 -0.34 -16.26 -14.97
N ILE A 323 -0.35 -15.80 -13.72
CA ILE A 323 0.40 -14.61 -13.28
C ILE A 323 1.90 -14.83 -13.50
N ASP A 324 2.45 -15.97 -13.11
CA ASP A 324 3.87 -16.30 -13.29
C ASP A 324 4.30 -16.21 -14.75
N LYS A 325 3.56 -16.89 -15.65
CA LYS A 325 3.79 -16.83 -17.10
C LYS A 325 3.65 -15.41 -17.65
N TRP A 326 2.66 -14.66 -17.16
CA TRP A 326 2.41 -13.29 -17.61
C TRP A 326 3.57 -12.35 -17.20
N LEU A 327 3.99 -12.40 -15.94
CA LEU A 327 5.14 -11.64 -15.45
C LEU A 327 6.41 -12.00 -16.24
N GLU A 328 6.65 -13.30 -16.48
CA GLU A 328 7.81 -13.77 -17.24
C GLU A 328 7.79 -13.27 -18.70
N LYS A 329 6.61 -13.30 -19.34
CA LYS A 329 6.43 -12.87 -20.73
C LYS A 329 6.75 -11.39 -20.92
N TYR A 330 6.29 -10.54 -20.01
CA TYR A 330 6.48 -9.09 -20.09
C TYR A 330 7.73 -8.60 -19.35
N LYS A 331 8.46 -9.50 -18.69
CA LYS A 331 9.68 -9.20 -17.93
C LYS A 331 9.46 -8.12 -16.86
N TYR A 332 8.32 -8.20 -16.18
CA TYR A 332 8.01 -7.32 -15.05
C TYR A 332 8.82 -7.73 -13.82
N THR A 333 9.34 -6.77 -13.07
CA THR A 333 10.12 -7.01 -11.84
C THR A 333 9.52 -6.25 -10.64
N GLY A 334 10.02 -6.53 -9.44
CA GLY A 334 9.59 -5.86 -8.19
C GLY A 334 9.68 -4.33 -8.19
N ALA A 335 10.43 -3.72 -9.11
CA ALA A 335 10.46 -2.26 -9.28
C ALA A 335 9.15 -1.66 -9.81
N ILE A 336 8.36 -2.45 -10.54
CA ILE A 336 7.11 -2.00 -11.18
C ILE A 336 5.92 -2.23 -10.26
N PHE A 337 5.92 -3.35 -9.53
CA PHE A 337 4.85 -3.72 -8.62
C PHE A 337 5.36 -3.88 -7.20
N THR A 338 4.88 -3.01 -6.32
CA THR A 338 5.18 -3.05 -4.88
C THR A 338 4.06 -3.66 -4.05
N LYS A 339 2.94 -4.05 -4.67
CA LYS A 339 1.72 -4.54 -3.99
C LYS A 339 1.15 -5.77 -4.69
N ALA A 340 0.71 -6.74 -3.89
CA ALA A 340 0.12 -7.99 -4.36
C ALA A 340 -1.19 -7.75 -5.13
N SER A 341 -2.06 -6.88 -4.61
CA SER A 341 -3.32 -6.50 -5.26
C SER A 341 -3.13 -5.95 -6.67
N LYS A 342 -2.15 -5.06 -6.86
CA LYS A 342 -1.87 -4.45 -8.16
C LYS A 342 -1.41 -5.48 -9.19
N ILE A 343 -0.60 -6.47 -8.80
CA ILE A 343 -0.20 -7.56 -9.70
C ILE A 343 -1.43 -8.32 -10.15
N LEU A 344 -2.25 -8.78 -9.20
CA LEU A 344 -3.43 -9.56 -9.54
C LEU A 344 -4.42 -8.74 -10.39
N ASP A 345 -4.70 -7.49 -10.06
CA ASP A 345 -5.68 -6.68 -10.79
C ASP A 345 -5.26 -6.44 -12.25
N VAL A 346 -3.98 -6.12 -12.48
CA VAL A 346 -3.45 -5.90 -13.83
C VAL A 346 -3.37 -7.21 -14.59
N ALA A 347 -2.85 -8.27 -13.96
CA ALA A 347 -2.77 -9.59 -14.55
C ALA A 347 -4.16 -10.12 -14.91
N TYR A 348 -5.12 -10.03 -13.99
CA TYR A 348 -6.50 -10.45 -14.20
C TYR A 348 -7.10 -9.72 -15.40
N LYS A 349 -7.06 -8.38 -15.44
CA LYS A 349 -7.56 -7.61 -16.59
C LYS A 349 -6.92 -8.05 -17.92
N HIS A 350 -5.61 -8.31 -17.90
CA HIS A 350 -4.89 -8.72 -19.11
C HIS A 350 -5.17 -10.18 -19.51
N ILE A 351 -5.37 -11.08 -18.55
CA ILE A 351 -5.55 -12.51 -18.78
C ILE A 351 -7.01 -12.79 -19.13
N THR A 352 -7.95 -12.29 -18.34
CA THR A 352 -9.36 -12.71 -18.33
C THR A 352 -10.37 -11.73 -18.93
N VAL A 353 -9.95 -10.53 -19.36
CA VAL A 353 -10.89 -9.51 -19.86
C VAL A 353 -10.54 -8.95 -21.25
N SER A 354 -9.25 -8.89 -21.61
CA SER A 354 -8.87 -8.35 -22.93
C SER A 354 -9.20 -9.32 -24.07
N PRO A 355 -9.79 -8.84 -25.20
CA PRO A 355 -10.08 -9.67 -26.35
C PRO A 355 -8.84 -10.43 -26.84
N LYS A 356 -9.02 -11.70 -27.23
CA LYS A 356 -7.90 -12.52 -27.75
C LYS A 356 -7.98 -12.60 -29.26
N TYR A 357 -6.95 -12.08 -29.90
CA TYR A 357 -6.85 -12.06 -31.34
C TYR A 357 -6.25 -13.36 -31.88
N ILE A 358 -6.90 -13.97 -32.86
CA ILE A 358 -6.42 -15.17 -33.55
C ILE A 358 -5.98 -14.74 -34.95
N PHE A 359 -4.72 -14.98 -35.28
CA PHE A 359 -4.16 -14.63 -36.58
C PHE A 359 -3.72 -15.88 -37.33
N MET A 360 -4.04 -15.94 -38.62
CA MET A 360 -3.67 -17.04 -39.49
C MET A 360 -2.82 -16.59 -40.66
N ALA A 361 -1.69 -17.28 -40.85
CA ALA A 361 -0.84 -17.22 -42.02
C ALA A 361 -1.16 -18.37 -42.98
N MET A 362 -1.35 -18.05 -44.26
CA MET A 362 -1.53 -19.02 -45.34
C MET A 362 -0.97 -18.48 -46.66
N GLU A 363 -0.68 -19.36 -47.61
CA GLU A 363 -0.27 -18.95 -48.95
C GLU A 363 -1.46 -18.44 -49.77
N TYR A 364 -1.36 -17.24 -50.34
CA TYR A 364 -2.37 -16.75 -51.28
C TYR A 364 -2.42 -17.64 -52.53
N LYS A 365 -3.56 -18.33 -52.72
CA LYS A 365 -3.82 -19.18 -53.91
C LYS A 365 -4.90 -18.57 -54.80
N SER A 366 -6.04 -18.19 -54.21
CA SER A 366 -7.15 -17.51 -54.88
C SER A 366 -8.03 -16.80 -53.86
N GLU A 367 -8.84 -15.83 -54.30
CA GLU A 367 -9.83 -15.16 -53.44
C GLU A 367 -10.83 -16.15 -52.82
N GLU A 368 -11.25 -17.17 -53.57
CA GLU A 368 -12.15 -18.22 -53.08
C GLU A 368 -11.53 -18.99 -51.92
N ILE A 369 -10.27 -19.42 -52.05
CA ILE A 369 -9.56 -20.13 -50.98
C ILE A 369 -9.39 -19.22 -49.77
N VAL A 370 -8.98 -17.97 -49.96
CA VAL A 370 -8.84 -16.99 -48.85
C VAL A 370 -10.18 -16.79 -48.12
N ARG A 371 -11.30 -16.72 -48.86
CA ARG A 371 -12.63 -16.61 -48.28
C ARG A 371 -13.01 -17.86 -47.48
N ASP A 372 -12.66 -19.04 -47.96
CA ASP A 372 -12.97 -20.30 -47.29
C ASP A 372 -12.21 -20.44 -45.95
N TYR A 373 -10.91 -20.10 -45.94
CA TYR A 373 -10.11 -20.08 -44.72
C TYR A 373 -10.60 -19.02 -43.72
N ASN A 374 -10.89 -17.80 -44.18
CA ASN A 374 -11.50 -16.77 -43.35
C ASN A 374 -12.83 -17.26 -42.77
N GLY A 375 -13.65 -17.93 -43.57
CA GLY A 375 -14.92 -18.51 -43.12
C GLY A 375 -14.73 -19.58 -42.06
N ALA A 376 -13.78 -20.51 -42.23
CA ALA A 376 -13.48 -21.55 -41.24
C ALA A 376 -12.98 -20.95 -39.92
N LEU A 377 -12.07 -19.98 -39.98
CA LEU A 377 -11.56 -19.29 -38.79
C LEU A 377 -12.65 -18.48 -38.08
N GLN A 378 -13.44 -17.71 -38.82
CA GLN A 378 -14.53 -16.92 -38.24
C GLN A 378 -15.61 -17.80 -37.61
N ARG A 379 -15.99 -18.91 -38.24
CA ARG A 379 -16.95 -19.87 -37.66
C ARG A 379 -16.38 -20.54 -36.41
N ALA A 380 -15.11 -20.95 -36.42
CA ALA A 380 -14.47 -21.50 -35.23
C ALA A 380 -14.47 -20.51 -34.05
N VAL A 381 -14.08 -19.25 -34.31
CA VAL A 381 -14.10 -18.17 -33.31
C VAL A 381 -15.53 -17.88 -32.82
N THR A 382 -16.51 -17.84 -33.72
CA THR A 382 -17.92 -17.65 -33.38
C THR A 382 -18.45 -18.79 -32.51
N THR A 383 -18.13 -20.04 -32.85
CA THR A 383 -18.49 -21.22 -32.06
C THR A 383 -17.94 -21.11 -30.64
N LEU A 384 -16.66 -20.72 -30.50
CA LEU A 384 -16.04 -20.53 -29.18
C LEU A 384 -16.66 -19.37 -28.39
N ASN A 385 -16.95 -18.24 -29.03
CA ASN A 385 -17.63 -17.11 -28.38
C ASN A 385 -19.05 -17.50 -27.93
N ASN A 386 -19.77 -18.28 -28.73
CA ASN A 386 -21.12 -18.76 -28.40
C ASN A 386 -21.16 -19.79 -27.28
N MET A 387 -20.02 -20.43 -26.95
CA MET A 387 -19.87 -21.26 -25.75
C MET A 387 -19.84 -20.41 -24.46
N GLY A 388 -20.03 -19.10 -24.52
CA GLY A 388 -20.17 -18.24 -23.35
C GLY A 388 -18.86 -17.97 -22.61
N ALA A 389 -17.72 -17.99 -23.32
CA ALA A 389 -16.44 -17.60 -22.75
C ALA A 389 -16.51 -16.19 -22.16
N ASN A 390 -15.79 -15.96 -21.07
CA ASN A 390 -15.68 -14.65 -20.42
C ASN A 390 -14.84 -13.62 -21.20
N VAL A 391 -14.28 -14.01 -22.35
CA VAL A 391 -13.44 -13.17 -23.20
C VAL A 391 -13.88 -13.31 -24.65
N GLU A 392 -13.97 -12.18 -25.34
CA GLU A 392 -14.21 -12.15 -26.78
C GLU A 392 -12.98 -12.63 -27.54
N LEU A 393 -13.15 -13.65 -28.38
CA LEU A 393 -12.16 -14.05 -29.38
C LEU A 393 -12.44 -13.29 -30.68
N ILE A 394 -11.39 -12.75 -31.30
CA ILE A 394 -11.48 -11.98 -32.54
C ILE A 394 -10.57 -12.62 -33.59
N ALA A 395 -11.15 -13.03 -34.72
CA ALA A 395 -10.39 -13.49 -35.87
C ALA A 395 -9.86 -12.29 -36.66
N HIS A 396 -8.54 -12.20 -36.85
CA HIS A 396 -7.99 -11.24 -37.80
C HIS A 396 -8.29 -11.69 -39.24
N PRO A 397 -8.82 -10.79 -40.10
CA PRO A 397 -9.03 -11.10 -41.50
C PRO A 397 -7.71 -11.47 -42.20
N ILE A 398 -7.74 -12.58 -42.92
CA ILE A 398 -6.63 -13.08 -43.72
C ILE A 398 -6.65 -12.35 -45.06
N MET A 399 -5.57 -11.60 -45.36
CA MET A 399 -5.28 -11.04 -46.69
C MET A 399 -6.40 -10.17 -47.32
N THR A 400 -7.09 -9.34 -46.55
CA THR A 400 -8.25 -8.54 -47.03
C THR A 400 -7.94 -7.05 -47.34
N GLY A 401 -6.74 -6.72 -47.80
CA GLY A 401 -6.37 -5.32 -48.05
C GLY A 401 -6.89 -4.78 -49.40
N GLU A 402 -7.77 -3.77 -49.38
CA GLU A 402 -8.16 -2.99 -50.57
C GLU A 402 -7.80 -1.50 -50.37
N GLY A 403 -7.00 -0.90 -51.28
CA GLY A 403 -6.65 0.53 -51.28
C GLY A 403 -5.22 0.90 -50.83
N LYS A 404 -4.83 2.17 -51.07
CA LYS A 404 -3.45 2.74 -51.13
C LYS A 404 -2.44 2.25 -50.06
N SER A 405 -1.25 1.85 -50.54
CA SER A 405 0.05 1.74 -49.85
C SER A 405 0.03 1.20 -48.41
N ILE A 406 -0.68 0.09 -48.17
CA ILE A 406 -0.49 -0.69 -46.95
C ILE A 406 0.84 -1.44 -47.10
N ASN A 407 1.79 -1.20 -46.19
CA ASN A 407 2.97 -2.04 -46.08
C ASN A 407 2.51 -3.39 -45.50
N ILE A 408 2.20 -4.34 -46.37
CA ILE A 408 1.68 -5.67 -46.04
C ILE A 408 2.57 -6.36 -45.00
N THR A 409 3.89 -6.18 -45.10
CA THR A 409 4.85 -6.76 -44.15
C THR A 409 4.73 -6.14 -42.76
N ALA A 410 4.51 -4.82 -42.66
CA ALA A 410 4.29 -4.16 -41.37
C ALA A 410 2.96 -4.56 -40.73
N ASP A 411 1.89 -4.65 -41.52
CA ASP A 411 0.57 -5.11 -41.08
C ASP A 411 0.60 -6.56 -40.56
N ILE A 412 1.25 -7.46 -41.31
CA ILE A 412 1.43 -8.86 -40.87
C ILE A 412 2.26 -8.91 -39.59
N TYR A 413 3.35 -8.14 -39.49
CA TYR A 413 4.16 -8.09 -38.27
C TYR A 413 3.34 -7.61 -37.07
N GLU A 414 2.54 -6.56 -37.23
CA GLU A 414 1.65 -6.04 -36.19
C GLU A 414 0.58 -7.06 -35.79
N LYS A 415 -0.01 -7.77 -36.75
CA LYS A 415 -0.97 -8.85 -36.48
C LYS A 415 -0.33 -10.01 -35.71
N ILE A 416 0.89 -10.40 -36.05
CA ILE A 416 1.65 -11.41 -35.29
C ILE A 416 1.99 -10.89 -33.88
N GLU A 417 2.37 -9.61 -33.76
CA GLU A 417 2.66 -8.98 -32.47
C GLU A 417 1.45 -9.00 -31.54
N ASN A 418 0.28 -8.67 -32.08
CA ASN A 418 -0.94 -8.48 -31.30
C ASN A 418 -1.79 -9.76 -31.16
N CYS A 419 -1.52 -10.82 -31.94
CA CYS A 419 -2.25 -12.06 -31.79
C CYS A 419 -1.94 -12.80 -30.48
N SER A 420 -2.97 -13.40 -29.91
CA SER A 420 -2.91 -14.32 -28.77
C SER A 420 -2.62 -15.76 -29.21
N VAL A 421 -3.03 -16.15 -30.41
CA VAL A 421 -2.72 -17.45 -31.03
C VAL A 421 -2.37 -17.23 -32.51
N PHE A 422 -1.30 -17.88 -32.94
CA PHE A 422 -0.86 -17.88 -34.33
C PHE A 422 -1.19 -19.22 -34.99
N LEU A 423 -1.87 -19.18 -36.13
CA LEU A 423 -2.20 -20.35 -36.94
C LEU A 423 -1.36 -20.28 -38.22
N ALA A 424 -0.83 -21.41 -38.68
CA ALA A 424 -0.05 -21.46 -39.91
C ALA A 424 -0.46 -22.64 -40.79
N ASP A 425 -0.86 -22.36 -42.02
CA ASP A 425 -0.98 -23.38 -43.07
C ASP A 425 0.40 -23.65 -43.68
N THR A 426 0.96 -24.79 -43.30
CA THR A 426 2.30 -25.21 -43.74
C THR A 426 2.27 -26.22 -44.90
N THR A 427 1.12 -26.39 -45.55
CA THR A 427 0.91 -27.42 -46.59
C THR A 427 1.94 -27.35 -47.72
N GLU A 428 2.22 -26.14 -48.23
CA GLU A 428 3.10 -25.93 -49.40
C GLU A 428 4.52 -25.48 -49.00
N ALA A 429 4.81 -25.37 -47.71
CA ALA A 429 6.04 -24.77 -47.19
C ALA A 429 6.37 -23.40 -47.83
N ASN A 430 5.34 -22.56 -48.05
CA ASN A 430 5.50 -21.26 -48.66
C ASN A 430 6.50 -20.39 -47.86
N PRO A 431 7.53 -19.79 -48.51
CA PRO A 431 8.58 -19.04 -47.82
C PRO A 431 8.08 -17.91 -46.93
N ASN A 432 7.01 -17.21 -47.32
CA ASN A 432 6.45 -16.11 -46.52
C ASN A 432 5.78 -16.63 -45.26
N VAL A 433 4.99 -17.70 -45.38
CA VAL A 433 4.36 -18.34 -44.22
C VAL A 433 5.41 -18.93 -43.27
N MET A 434 6.49 -19.50 -43.80
CA MET A 434 7.61 -20.00 -42.97
C MET A 434 8.33 -18.86 -42.24
N TYR A 435 8.50 -17.71 -42.89
CA TYR A 435 9.07 -16.51 -42.27
C TYR A 435 8.19 -15.98 -41.13
N GLU A 436 6.88 -15.87 -41.36
CA GLU A 436 5.89 -15.46 -40.36
C GLU A 436 5.85 -16.42 -39.17
N LEU A 437 5.88 -17.73 -39.44
CA LEU A 437 6.00 -18.78 -38.43
C LEU A 437 7.27 -18.60 -37.58
N GLY A 438 8.41 -18.28 -38.20
CA GLY A 438 9.66 -17.99 -37.49
C GLY A 438 9.55 -16.77 -36.56
N ILE A 439 8.86 -15.70 -36.99
CA ILE A 439 8.61 -14.51 -36.14
C ILE A 439 7.75 -14.91 -34.94
N ALA A 440 6.65 -15.63 -35.17
CA ALA A 440 5.75 -16.10 -34.12
C ALA A 440 6.49 -16.99 -33.10
N TYR A 441 7.36 -17.89 -33.58
CA TYR A 441 8.17 -18.78 -32.76
C TYR A 441 9.15 -17.99 -31.88
N ASN A 442 9.88 -17.03 -32.47
CA ASN A 442 10.81 -16.17 -31.71
C ASN A 442 10.09 -15.36 -30.62
N LYS A 443 8.83 -14.96 -30.87
CA LYS A 443 7.98 -14.24 -29.91
C LYS A 443 7.27 -15.15 -28.90
N LYS A 444 7.56 -16.46 -28.91
CA LYS A 444 6.93 -17.47 -28.04
C LYS A 444 5.41 -17.45 -28.11
N LYS A 445 4.85 -17.20 -29.30
CA LYS A 445 3.39 -17.27 -29.51
C LYS A 445 2.93 -18.73 -29.44
N PRO A 446 1.75 -19.02 -28.88
CA PRO A 446 1.10 -20.31 -29.07
C PRO A 446 0.83 -20.52 -30.57
N ILE A 447 1.37 -21.61 -31.14
CA ILE A 447 1.32 -21.92 -32.57
C ILE A 447 0.47 -23.17 -32.82
N ILE A 448 -0.42 -23.10 -33.80
CA ILE A 448 -1.13 -24.27 -34.35
C ILE A 448 -0.77 -24.38 -35.84
N MET A 449 -0.08 -25.45 -36.22
CA MET A 449 0.23 -25.73 -37.62
C MET A 449 -0.78 -26.71 -38.21
N VAL A 450 -1.26 -26.40 -39.42
CA VAL A 450 -2.17 -27.26 -40.18
C VAL A 450 -1.59 -27.64 -41.53
N ARG A 451 -1.97 -28.81 -42.06
CA ARG A 451 -1.60 -29.32 -43.39
C ARG A 451 -2.72 -30.06 -44.08
N GLU A 452 -2.86 -29.85 -45.39
CA GLU A 452 -3.83 -30.57 -46.20
C GLU A 452 -3.39 -32.03 -46.43
N LYS A 453 -4.27 -33.00 -46.13
CA LYS A 453 -3.98 -34.45 -46.25
C LYS A 453 -3.63 -34.88 -47.68
N SER A 454 -4.20 -34.21 -48.67
CA SER A 454 -4.09 -34.54 -50.09
C SER A 454 -2.70 -34.24 -50.67
N LYS A 455 -1.89 -33.41 -49.99
CA LYS A 455 -0.61 -32.93 -50.50
C LYS A 455 0.56 -33.47 -49.69
N LYS A 456 1.40 -34.28 -50.34
CA LYS A 456 2.66 -34.77 -49.77
C LYS A 456 3.80 -33.88 -50.22
N ILE A 457 4.18 -32.91 -49.40
CA ILE A 457 5.39 -32.11 -49.63
C ILE A 457 6.42 -32.40 -48.53
N LYS A 458 7.69 -32.48 -48.93
CA LYS A 458 8.85 -32.48 -48.04
C LYS A 458 9.01 -31.07 -47.47
N VAL A 459 8.43 -30.84 -46.30
CA VAL A 459 8.76 -29.66 -45.48
C VAL A 459 10.20 -29.81 -44.97
N PRO A 460 10.98 -28.73 -44.78
CA PRO A 460 12.34 -28.83 -44.24
C PRO A 460 12.39 -29.60 -42.90
N SER A 461 13.45 -30.38 -42.68
CA SER A 461 13.63 -31.24 -41.50
C SER A 461 13.52 -30.51 -40.17
N ASP A 462 13.86 -29.22 -40.16
CA ASP A 462 13.84 -28.36 -38.96
C ASP A 462 12.41 -28.04 -38.46
N ILE A 463 11.40 -28.22 -39.32
CA ILE A 463 9.96 -28.03 -39.00
C ILE A 463 9.26 -29.39 -38.84
N ILE A 464 9.86 -30.49 -39.31
CA ILE A 464 9.29 -31.85 -39.25
C ILE A 464 9.18 -32.38 -37.80
N SER A 465 9.96 -31.83 -36.86
CA SER A 465 9.94 -32.22 -35.45
C SER A 465 8.75 -31.69 -34.65
N GLU A 466 7.98 -30.73 -35.16
CA GLU A 466 6.84 -30.14 -34.45
C GLU A 466 5.49 -30.73 -34.90
N TYR A 467 4.60 -30.96 -33.93
CA TYR A 467 3.26 -31.51 -34.16
C TYR A 467 2.45 -30.61 -35.10
N TYR A 468 2.03 -31.15 -36.26
CA TYR A 468 1.06 -30.52 -37.15
C TYR A 468 -0.24 -31.32 -37.18
N TYR A 469 -1.35 -30.64 -37.46
CA TYR A 469 -2.66 -31.26 -37.63
C TYR A 469 -3.02 -31.36 -39.11
N SER A 470 -3.59 -32.49 -39.52
CA SER A 470 -3.96 -32.70 -40.92
C SER A 470 -5.47 -32.59 -41.14
N PHE A 471 -5.88 -31.92 -42.21
CA PHE A 471 -7.28 -31.73 -42.58
C PHE A 471 -7.53 -32.11 -44.04
N GLY A 472 -8.72 -32.61 -44.35
CA GLY A 472 -9.17 -32.98 -45.69
C GLY A 472 -10.34 -32.13 -46.21
N SER A 473 -10.94 -31.31 -45.36
CA SER A 473 -12.02 -30.38 -45.73
C SER A 473 -12.00 -29.13 -44.85
N MET A 474 -12.69 -28.07 -45.26
CA MET A 474 -12.81 -26.85 -44.46
C MET A 474 -13.60 -27.06 -43.16
N SER A 475 -14.51 -28.04 -43.13
CA SER A 475 -15.21 -28.44 -41.89
C SER A 475 -14.24 -29.09 -40.90
N GLU A 476 -13.35 -29.97 -41.37
CA GLU A 476 -12.31 -30.57 -40.51
C GLU A 476 -11.33 -29.50 -39.99
N LEU A 477 -11.01 -28.49 -40.82
CA LEU A 477 -10.15 -27.39 -40.43
C LEU A 477 -10.78 -26.54 -39.31
N GLU A 478 -12.08 -26.25 -39.44
CA GLU A 478 -12.86 -25.55 -38.42
C GLU A 478 -12.88 -26.31 -37.09
N ASP A 479 -13.15 -27.62 -37.11
CA ASP A 479 -13.14 -28.47 -35.90
C ASP A 479 -11.77 -28.47 -35.21
N LEU A 480 -10.68 -28.50 -36.00
CA LEU A 480 -9.32 -28.39 -35.48
C LEU A 480 -9.08 -27.04 -34.81
N PHE A 481 -9.51 -25.94 -35.43
CA PHE A 481 -9.39 -24.61 -34.85
C PHE A 481 -10.16 -24.51 -33.53
N VAL A 482 -11.43 -24.94 -33.50
CA VAL A 482 -12.24 -24.93 -32.26
C VAL A 482 -11.51 -25.70 -31.15
N LYS A 483 -11.09 -26.94 -31.43
CA LYS A 483 -10.45 -27.81 -30.43
C LYS A 483 -9.16 -27.23 -29.88
N HIS A 484 -8.27 -26.78 -30.76
CA HIS A 484 -6.91 -26.40 -30.35
C HIS A 484 -6.83 -24.97 -29.84
N ILE A 485 -7.60 -24.03 -30.41
CA ILE A 485 -7.72 -22.67 -29.85
C ILE A 485 -8.32 -22.76 -28.45
N ARG A 486 -9.40 -23.53 -28.24
CA ARG A 486 -10.00 -23.74 -26.92
C ARG A 486 -8.98 -24.19 -25.89
N LYS A 487 -8.20 -25.23 -26.22
CA LYS A 487 -7.20 -25.78 -25.30
C LYS A 487 -6.15 -24.75 -24.89
N ILE A 488 -5.69 -23.92 -25.83
CA ILE A 488 -4.75 -22.82 -25.54
C ILE A 488 -5.42 -21.74 -24.69
N MET A 489 -6.66 -21.36 -25.00
CA MET A 489 -7.44 -20.40 -24.22
C MET A 489 -7.61 -20.86 -22.77
N GLU A 490 -7.88 -22.15 -22.55
CA GLU A 490 -7.99 -22.75 -21.21
C GLU A 490 -6.63 -22.83 -20.49
N SER A 491 -5.55 -23.24 -21.17
CA SER A 491 -4.26 -23.51 -20.52
C SER A 491 -3.39 -22.28 -20.29
N ASP A 492 -3.41 -21.34 -21.24
CA ASP A 492 -2.46 -20.22 -21.28
C ASP A 492 -3.13 -18.89 -20.92
N TYR A 493 -4.46 -18.83 -21.05
CA TYR A 493 -5.26 -17.64 -20.74
C TYR A 493 -6.31 -17.89 -19.63
N GLY A 494 -6.44 -19.12 -19.13
CA GLY A 494 -7.36 -19.45 -18.03
C GLY A 494 -8.84 -19.22 -18.35
N ILE A 495 -9.21 -19.20 -19.63
CA ILE A 495 -10.58 -18.97 -20.08
C ILE A 495 -11.43 -20.21 -19.74
N VAL A 496 -12.62 -19.97 -19.19
CA VAL A 496 -13.59 -21.02 -18.87
C VAL A 496 -14.77 -20.91 -19.84
N TYR A 497 -15.11 -22.02 -20.49
CA TYR A 497 -16.29 -22.14 -21.33
C TYR A 497 -17.40 -22.84 -20.52
N PRO A 498 -18.47 -22.14 -20.12
CA PRO A 498 -19.65 -22.80 -19.55
C PRO A 498 -20.21 -23.76 -20.60
N GLY A 499 -20.28 -25.05 -20.24
CA GLY A 499 -20.58 -26.15 -21.17
C GLY A 499 -21.93 -26.05 -21.87
#